data_AF-A0A497GB64-F1
#
_entry.id   AF-A0A497GB64-F1
#
_cell.length_a   1.000
_cell.length_b   1.000
_cell.length_c   1.000
_cell.angle_alpha   90.00
_cell.angle_beta   90.00
_cell.angle_gamma   90.00
#
_symmetry.space_group_name_H-M   'P 1'
#
loop_
_entity.id
_entity.type
_entity.pdbx_description
1 polymer ?
#
loop_
_entity_poly.entity_id
_entity_poly.type
_entity_poly.pdbx_seq_one_letter_code
_entity_poly.pdbx_strand_id
1 'polypeptide(L)'
;MGLWLWEAVHWAWYGVAMAFFAAEFTYGALLISAGDAAEKARGYRLMSQAVEALVYGAAVAAVAAVLWAMLPPPGGGDVNSLLEYAVQRYDNATEHVKGYVLALGWFGAQLYLTPLTSWLGNVWMAESWLANYSAQALLAVLAAYSALSKVLRAYGLELVSIGIALVGTGRLRGVGGPLVASTLILSAYLGYAATYLLDPVFSVELDPGIPVIGPSVEVVTGQAARVLDHGRVFTEVLVNLSFTLSLALVLAAGLSAAIGGLARALSARV
;
A
#
# COMPACT_ATOMS: atom_id res chain seq x y z
N MET A 1 -22.24 8.60 -14.90
CA MET A 1 -20.94 8.57 -14.20
C MET A 1 -20.75 9.89 -13.46
N GLY A 2 -21.65 10.17 -12.51
CA GLY A 2 -21.65 11.43 -11.77
C GLY A 2 -20.71 11.36 -10.58
N LEU A 3 -19.94 12.42 -10.36
CA LEU A 3 -19.51 13.04 -9.08
C LEU A 3 -19.25 12.17 -7.83
N TRP A 4 -19.03 10.85 -7.95
CA TRP A 4 -18.81 9.94 -6.83
C TRP A 4 -17.51 10.27 -6.06
N LEU A 5 -16.54 10.88 -6.76
CA LEU A 5 -15.32 11.43 -6.17
C LEU A 5 -15.57 12.62 -5.24
N TRP A 6 -16.60 13.43 -5.52
CA TRP A 6 -16.99 14.54 -4.67
C TRP A 6 -17.76 14.06 -3.43
N GLU A 7 -18.28 12.85 -3.42
CA GLU A 7 -18.93 12.27 -2.23
C GLU A 7 -17.95 11.46 -1.36
N ALA A 8 -16.88 10.92 -1.97
CA ALA A 8 -15.88 10.10 -1.28
C ALA A 8 -14.79 10.90 -0.54
N VAL A 9 -14.49 12.12 -0.97
CA VAL A 9 -13.60 13.02 -0.20
C VAL A 9 -14.39 13.55 0.98
N HIS A 10 -13.93 13.29 2.21
CA HIS A 10 -14.46 13.96 3.39
C HIS A 10 -14.13 15.47 3.31
N TRP A 11 -14.97 16.22 2.59
CA TRP A 11 -14.93 17.69 2.50
C TRP A 11 -14.99 18.36 3.87
N ALA A 12 -15.40 17.64 4.92
CA ALA A 12 -15.29 18.11 6.29
C ALA A 12 -13.85 18.52 6.63
N TRP A 13 -12.84 17.70 6.30
CA TRP A 13 -11.45 18.00 6.62
C TRP A 13 -10.83 19.03 5.68
N TYR A 14 -11.18 18.99 4.40
CA TYR A 14 -10.82 20.06 3.46
C TYR A 14 -11.46 21.39 3.88
N GLY A 15 -12.71 21.37 4.33
CA GLY A 15 -13.45 22.51 4.87
C GLY A 15 -12.84 23.06 6.15
N VAL A 16 -12.36 22.19 7.05
CA VAL A 16 -11.58 22.59 8.23
C VAL A 16 -10.27 23.26 7.82
N ALA A 17 -9.55 22.71 6.83
CA ALA A 17 -8.34 23.33 6.31
C ALA A 17 -8.63 24.71 5.66
N MET A 18 -9.69 24.81 4.87
CA MET A 18 -10.14 26.08 4.26
C MET A 18 -10.59 27.09 5.32
N ALA A 19 -11.25 26.64 6.39
CA ALA A 19 -11.64 27.48 7.52
C ALA A 19 -10.41 28.01 8.27
N PHE A 20 -9.37 27.18 8.41
CA PHE A 20 -8.09 27.60 8.99
C PHE A 20 -7.39 28.67 8.13
N PHE A 21 -7.33 28.49 6.80
CA PHE A 21 -6.77 29.50 5.90
C PHE A 21 -7.60 30.79 5.86
N ALA A 22 -8.93 30.69 5.96
CA ALA A 22 -9.82 31.85 6.08
C ALA A 22 -9.60 32.61 7.41
N ALA A 23 -9.36 31.89 8.51
CA ALA A 23 -8.99 32.48 9.79
C ALA A 23 -7.62 33.18 9.73
N GLU A 24 -6.65 32.60 9.03
CA GLU A 24 -5.32 33.20 8.85
C GLU A 24 -5.38 34.46 7.97
N PHE A 25 -6.21 34.44 6.92
CA PHE A 25 -6.47 35.61 6.06
C PHE A 25 -7.18 36.73 6.82
N THR A 26 -8.22 36.41 7.59
CA THR A 26 -8.96 37.41 8.39
C THR A 26 -8.09 38.00 9.51
N TYR A 27 -7.25 37.19 10.15
CA TYR A 27 -6.26 37.67 11.11
C TYR A 27 -5.21 38.59 10.45
N GLY A 28 -4.73 38.26 9.25
CA GLY A 28 -3.87 39.12 8.45
C GLY A 28 -4.53 40.46 8.10
N ALA A 29 -5.82 40.43 7.72
CA ALA A 29 -6.60 41.64 7.43
C ALA A 29 -6.80 42.53 8.67
N LEU A 30 -7.03 41.92 9.84
CA LEU A 30 -7.12 42.64 11.12
C LEU A 30 -5.80 43.33 11.48
N LEU A 31 -4.67 42.63 11.33
CA LEU A 31 -3.33 43.20 11.51
C LEU A 31 -3.05 44.40 10.59
N ILE A 32 -3.57 44.39 9.37
CA ILE A 32 -3.45 45.55 8.46
C ILE A 32 -4.27 46.74 8.94
N SER A 33 -5.46 46.48 9.50
CA SER A 33 -6.38 47.53 9.93
C SER A 33 -5.98 48.22 11.25
N ALA A 34 -5.32 47.50 12.15
CA ALA A 34 -5.06 47.95 13.52
C ALA A 34 -3.56 48.20 13.83
N GLY A 35 -2.65 47.72 12.99
CA GLY A 35 -1.24 47.60 13.34
C GLY A 35 -0.30 48.68 12.79
N ASP A 36 0.87 48.74 13.41
CA ASP A 36 1.99 49.61 13.02
C ASP A 36 2.63 49.19 11.68
N ALA A 37 3.54 49.96 11.09
CA ALA A 37 4.10 49.66 9.75
C ALA A 37 4.70 48.23 9.63
N ALA A 38 5.31 47.74 10.71
CA ALA A 38 5.85 46.37 10.79
C ALA A 38 4.75 45.29 10.87
N GLU A 39 3.63 45.58 11.53
CA GLU A 39 2.48 44.68 11.66
C GLU A 39 1.65 44.63 10.37
N LYS A 40 1.52 45.75 9.66
CA LYS A 40 0.95 45.79 8.30
C LYS A 40 1.73 44.90 7.35
N ALA A 41 3.07 45.01 7.34
CA ALA A 41 3.93 44.15 6.53
C ALA A 41 3.86 42.66 6.92
N ARG A 42 3.48 42.35 8.17
CA ARG A 42 3.23 40.99 8.63
C ARG A 42 1.83 40.50 8.20
N GLY A 43 0.82 41.36 8.27
CA GLY A 43 -0.53 41.08 7.81
C GLY A 43 -0.61 40.80 6.30
N TYR A 44 0.07 41.61 5.47
CA TYR A 44 0.18 41.35 4.03
C TYR A 44 0.83 40.00 3.72
N ARG A 45 1.87 39.61 4.47
CA ARG A 45 2.53 38.30 4.31
C ARG A 45 1.61 37.14 4.70
N LEU A 46 0.80 37.29 5.76
CA LEU A 46 -0.15 36.26 6.17
C LEU A 46 -1.29 36.11 5.15
N MET A 47 -1.80 37.22 4.62
CA MET A 47 -2.83 37.19 3.57
C MET A 47 -2.32 36.58 2.27
N SER A 48 -1.10 36.92 1.83
CA SER A 48 -0.52 36.32 0.61
C SER A 48 -0.26 34.83 0.78
N GLN A 49 0.26 34.41 1.95
CA GLN A 49 0.49 33.01 2.27
C GLN A 49 -0.81 32.20 2.33
N ALA A 50 -1.89 32.77 2.88
CA ALA A 50 -3.20 32.12 2.93
C ALA A 50 -3.82 31.94 1.53
N VAL A 51 -3.69 32.93 0.65
CA VAL A 51 -4.16 32.83 -0.75
C VAL A 51 -3.35 31.80 -1.53
N GLU A 52 -2.02 31.81 -1.40
CA GLU A 52 -1.16 30.79 -1.99
C GLU A 52 -1.56 29.39 -1.50
N ALA A 53 -1.70 29.21 -0.19
CA ALA A 53 -2.09 27.95 0.43
C ALA A 53 -3.40 27.39 -0.14
N LEU A 54 -4.36 28.28 -0.41
CA LEU A 54 -5.68 27.93 -0.95
C LEU A 54 -5.61 27.48 -2.41
N VAL A 55 -4.86 28.20 -3.25
CA VAL A 55 -4.64 27.83 -4.66
C VAL A 55 -3.85 26.51 -4.76
N TYR A 56 -2.84 26.31 -3.91
CA TYR A 56 -2.07 25.08 -3.86
C TYR A 56 -2.87 23.90 -3.35
N GLY A 57 -3.60 24.07 -2.26
CA GLY A 57 -4.46 23.04 -1.70
C GLY A 57 -5.49 22.58 -2.73
N ALA A 58 -6.10 23.52 -3.47
CA ALA A 58 -7.03 23.20 -4.55
C ALA A 58 -6.37 22.47 -5.73
N ALA A 59 -5.18 22.89 -6.17
CA ALA A 59 -4.46 22.22 -7.26
C ALA A 59 -4.04 20.79 -6.89
N VAL A 60 -3.53 20.58 -5.68
CA VAL A 60 -3.15 19.24 -5.19
C VAL A 60 -4.38 18.37 -4.97
N ALA A 61 -5.47 18.92 -4.44
CA ALA A 61 -6.74 18.21 -4.32
C ALA A 61 -7.29 17.77 -5.68
N ALA A 62 -7.21 18.63 -6.70
CA ALA A 62 -7.63 18.27 -8.07
C ALA A 62 -6.76 17.15 -8.65
N VAL A 63 -5.44 17.22 -8.51
CA VAL A 63 -4.53 16.15 -8.96
C VAL A 63 -4.79 14.85 -8.21
N ALA A 64 -4.95 14.92 -6.89
CA ALA A 64 -5.28 13.77 -6.05
C ALA A 64 -6.62 13.13 -6.46
N ALA A 65 -7.65 13.95 -6.72
CA ALA A 65 -8.95 13.48 -7.20
C ALA A 65 -8.86 12.80 -8.57
N VAL A 66 -8.08 13.37 -9.50
CA VAL A 66 -7.86 12.76 -10.83
C VAL A 66 -7.11 11.43 -10.71
N LEU A 67 -6.05 11.38 -9.92
CA LEU A 67 -5.28 10.14 -9.70
C LEU A 67 -6.12 9.06 -9.00
N TRP A 68 -6.97 9.45 -8.06
CA TRP A 68 -7.90 8.54 -7.40
C TRP A 68 -9.00 8.04 -8.35
N ALA A 69 -9.47 8.89 -9.27
CA ALA A 69 -10.44 8.52 -10.30
C ALA A 69 -9.87 7.53 -11.33
N MET A 70 -8.56 7.63 -11.60
CA MET A 70 -7.85 6.79 -12.56
C MET A 70 -7.43 5.43 -11.99
N LEU A 71 -7.86 5.09 -10.77
CA LEU A 71 -7.72 3.76 -10.17
C LEU A 71 -9.00 2.95 -10.41
N PRO A 72 -9.18 2.31 -11.59
CA PRO A 72 -10.32 1.42 -11.79
C PRO A 72 -10.21 0.22 -10.85
N PRO A 73 -11.32 -0.23 -10.23
CA PRO A 73 -11.37 -1.57 -9.65
C PRO A 73 -11.31 -2.60 -10.79
N PRO A 74 -10.39 -3.58 -10.76
CA PRO A 74 -10.43 -4.67 -11.70
C PRO A 74 -11.48 -5.69 -11.23
N GLY A 75 -12.51 -5.90 -12.06
CA GLY A 75 -13.38 -7.08 -11.94
C GLY A 75 -14.71 -6.82 -11.24
N GLY A 76 -15.80 -7.10 -11.96
CA GLY A 76 -17.17 -7.02 -11.47
C GLY A 76 -17.42 -7.98 -10.30
N GLY A 77 -17.85 -7.41 -9.20
CA GLY A 77 -18.22 -8.09 -7.97
C GLY A 77 -18.64 -7.05 -6.94
N ASP A 78 -19.43 -7.47 -5.96
CA ASP A 78 -20.11 -6.69 -4.92
C ASP A 78 -19.14 -6.04 -3.89
N VAL A 79 -17.97 -5.57 -4.33
CA VAL A 79 -16.90 -5.05 -3.48
C VAL A 79 -16.84 -3.53 -3.59
N ASN A 80 -17.10 -2.85 -2.46
CA ASN A 80 -17.32 -1.41 -2.40
C ASN A 80 -16.05 -0.55 -2.59
N SER A 81 -14.85 -1.13 -2.54
CA SER A 81 -13.58 -0.40 -2.79
C SER A 81 -12.39 -1.30 -3.18
N LEU A 82 -11.46 -0.76 -3.98
CA LEU A 82 -10.20 -1.42 -4.38
C LEU A 82 -9.37 -1.91 -3.18
N LEU A 83 -9.33 -1.14 -2.10
CA LEU A 83 -8.61 -1.48 -0.88
C LEU A 83 -9.28 -2.62 -0.10
N GLU A 84 -10.61 -2.71 -0.14
CA GLU A 84 -11.34 -3.83 0.47
C GLU A 84 -11.07 -5.15 -0.27
N TYR A 85 -11.06 -5.11 -1.60
CA TYR A 85 -10.63 -6.24 -2.42
C TYR A 85 -9.18 -6.64 -2.09
N ALA A 86 -8.28 -5.66 -2.01
CA ALA A 86 -6.88 -5.91 -1.66
C ALA A 86 -6.73 -6.57 -0.29
N VAL A 87 -7.42 -6.07 0.75
CA VAL A 87 -7.44 -6.67 2.09
C VAL A 87 -7.88 -8.13 2.03
N GLN A 88 -9.01 -8.41 1.39
CA GLN A 88 -9.55 -9.77 1.30
C GLN A 88 -8.57 -10.70 0.56
N ARG A 89 -7.98 -10.24 -0.54
CA ARG A 89 -7.04 -11.04 -1.33
C ARG A 89 -5.74 -11.32 -0.56
N TYR A 90 -5.19 -10.33 0.16
CA TYR A 90 -4.01 -10.52 0.99
C TYR A 90 -4.28 -11.44 2.19
N ASP A 91 -5.43 -11.31 2.85
CA ASP A 91 -5.81 -12.18 3.96
C ASP A 91 -5.98 -13.63 3.48
N ASN A 92 -6.68 -13.85 2.35
CA ASN A 92 -6.83 -15.18 1.74
C ASN A 92 -5.48 -15.77 1.33
N ALA A 93 -4.60 -14.98 0.71
CA ALA A 93 -3.26 -15.44 0.32
C ALA A 93 -2.41 -15.79 1.56
N THR A 94 -2.54 -15.02 2.64
CA THR A 94 -1.85 -15.28 3.91
C THR A 94 -2.32 -16.60 4.51
N GLU A 95 -3.62 -16.85 4.53
CA GLU A 95 -4.19 -18.12 5.01
C GLU A 95 -3.74 -19.31 4.16
N HIS A 96 -3.74 -19.16 2.83
CA HIS A 96 -3.29 -20.18 1.89
C HIS A 96 -1.81 -20.56 2.13
N VAL A 97 -0.93 -19.56 2.19
CA VAL A 97 0.52 -19.79 2.44
C VAL A 97 0.76 -20.38 3.83
N LYS A 98 0.00 -19.94 4.85
CA LYS A 98 0.05 -20.54 6.18
C LYS A 98 -0.36 -22.01 6.15
N GLY A 99 -1.43 -22.35 5.43
CA GLY A 99 -1.87 -23.73 5.23
C GLY A 99 -0.78 -24.58 4.56
N TYR A 100 -0.11 -24.04 3.55
CA TYR A 100 1.01 -24.70 2.87
C TYR A 100 2.18 -24.99 3.82
N VAL A 101 2.59 -24.01 4.64
CA VAL A 101 3.68 -24.19 5.62
C VAL A 101 3.32 -25.27 6.65
N LEU A 102 2.06 -25.28 7.12
CA LEU A 102 1.58 -26.33 8.02
C LEU A 102 1.57 -27.71 7.36
N ALA A 103 1.18 -27.78 6.08
CA ALA A 103 1.19 -29.03 5.31
C ALA A 103 2.61 -29.58 5.12
N LEU A 104 3.60 -28.72 4.85
CA LEU A 104 5.01 -29.12 4.78
C LEU A 104 5.49 -29.74 6.10
N GLY A 105 5.17 -29.10 7.23
CA GLY A 105 5.53 -29.58 8.56
C GLY A 105 4.83 -30.89 8.92
N TRP A 106 3.54 -31.01 8.58
CA TRP A 106 2.76 -32.22 8.80
C TRP A 106 3.28 -33.41 7.99
N PHE A 107 3.59 -33.20 6.71
CA PHE A 107 4.18 -34.25 5.86
C PHE A 107 5.54 -34.72 6.40
N GLY A 108 6.39 -33.78 6.84
CA GLY A 108 7.66 -34.10 7.50
C GLY A 108 7.45 -34.94 8.76
N ALA A 109 6.50 -34.54 9.62
CA ALA A 109 6.17 -35.29 10.84
C ALA A 109 5.69 -36.72 10.53
N GLN A 110 4.84 -36.90 9.51
CA GLN A 110 4.39 -38.24 9.10
C GLN A 110 5.54 -39.13 8.59
N LEU A 111 6.50 -38.56 7.85
CA LEU A 111 7.69 -39.28 7.41
C LEU A 111 8.54 -39.78 8.59
N TYR A 112 8.74 -38.94 9.62
CA TYR A 112 9.49 -39.31 10.82
C TYR A 112 8.76 -40.34 11.70
N LEU A 113 7.44 -40.25 11.81
CA LEU A 113 6.63 -41.17 12.63
C LEU A 113 6.48 -42.56 11.99
N THR A 114 6.75 -42.68 10.70
CA THR A 114 6.66 -43.96 9.98
C THR A 114 8.02 -44.65 9.93
N PRO A 115 8.22 -45.81 10.59
CA PRO A 115 9.54 -46.42 10.78
C PRO A 115 10.31 -46.67 9.48
N LEU A 116 9.62 -47.06 8.41
CA LEU A 116 10.21 -47.39 7.11
C LEU A 116 10.65 -46.15 6.30
N THR A 117 10.11 -44.97 6.61
CA THR A 117 10.38 -43.72 5.89
C THR A 117 11.08 -42.67 6.75
N SER A 118 11.43 -42.99 8.00
CA SER A 118 12.06 -42.05 8.93
C SER A 118 13.32 -41.37 8.39
N TRP A 119 14.13 -42.08 7.61
CA TRP A 119 15.33 -41.55 6.94
C TRP A 119 15.00 -40.54 5.83
N LEU A 120 13.83 -40.65 5.19
CA LEU A 120 13.34 -39.69 4.19
C LEU A 120 12.92 -38.37 4.81
N GLY A 121 12.66 -38.32 6.12
CA GLY A 121 12.37 -37.07 6.83
C GLY A 121 13.50 -36.03 6.68
N ASN A 122 14.76 -36.47 6.77
CA ASN A 122 15.90 -35.57 6.59
C ASN A 122 16.03 -35.05 5.14
N VAL A 123 15.73 -35.91 4.16
CA VAL A 123 15.71 -35.53 2.73
C VAL A 123 14.60 -34.54 2.48
N TRP A 124 13.39 -34.82 2.97
CA TRP A 124 12.26 -33.91 2.88
C TRP A 124 12.54 -32.54 3.49
N MET A 125 13.16 -32.50 4.67
CA MET A 125 13.51 -31.23 5.33
C MET A 125 14.55 -30.45 4.54
N ALA A 126 15.51 -31.11 3.91
CA ALA A 126 16.50 -30.45 3.05
C ALA A 126 15.85 -29.88 1.77
N GLU A 127 15.01 -30.66 1.11
CA GLU A 127 14.33 -30.29 -0.14
C GLU A 127 13.25 -29.22 0.07
N SER A 128 12.49 -29.32 1.15
CA SER A 128 11.43 -28.36 1.48
C SER A 128 11.94 -27.06 2.10
N TRP A 129 13.25 -26.96 2.40
CA TRP A 129 13.82 -25.80 3.08
C TRP A 129 13.60 -24.50 2.30
N LEU A 130 13.85 -24.52 0.98
CA LEU A 130 13.66 -23.36 0.11
C LEU A 130 12.19 -22.93 0.07
N ALA A 131 11.28 -23.88 -0.09
CA ALA A 131 9.85 -23.63 -0.12
C ALA A 131 9.34 -23.09 1.22
N ASN A 132 9.81 -23.63 2.34
CA ASN A 132 9.45 -23.18 3.67
C ASN A 132 9.97 -21.76 3.95
N TYR A 133 11.24 -21.47 3.63
CA TYR A 133 11.81 -20.14 3.84
C TYR A 133 11.12 -19.08 2.97
N SER A 134 10.92 -19.37 1.68
CA SER A 134 10.24 -18.45 0.76
C SER A 134 8.77 -18.24 1.13
N ALA A 135 8.06 -19.29 1.56
CA ALA A 135 6.68 -19.18 2.06
C ALA A 135 6.60 -18.32 3.32
N GLN A 136 7.51 -18.48 4.28
CA GLN A 136 7.53 -17.65 5.49
C GLN A 136 7.85 -16.18 5.20
N ALA A 137 8.81 -15.91 4.30
CA ALA A 137 9.11 -14.56 3.85
C ALA A 137 7.92 -13.92 3.13
N LEU A 138 7.26 -14.67 2.25
CA LEU A 138 6.05 -14.23 1.55
C LEU A 138 4.91 -13.96 2.53
N LEU A 139 4.70 -14.83 3.52
CA LEU A 139 3.68 -14.65 4.56
C LEU A 139 3.89 -13.33 5.32
N ALA A 140 5.12 -12.99 5.70
CA ALA A 140 5.42 -11.73 6.37
C ALA A 140 5.09 -10.52 5.49
N VAL A 141 5.41 -10.58 4.19
CA VAL A 141 5.09 -9.50 3.23
C VAL A 141 3.59 -9.37 3.01
N LEU A 142 2.87 -10.47 2.81
CA LEU A 142 1.42 -10.48 2.63
C LEU A 142 0.70 -9.94 3.86
N ALA A 143 1.12 -10.33 5.07
CA ALA A 143 0.58 -9.81 6.32
C ALA A 143 0.84 -8.30 6.47
N ALA A 144 2.04 -7.82 6.12
CA ALA A 144 2.36 -6.40 6.11
C ALA A 144 1.49 -5.63 5.10
N TYR A 145 1.28 -6.18 3.92
CA TYR A 145 0.45 -5.56 2.87
C TYR A 145 -1.03 -5.55 3.25
N SER A 146 -1.54 -6.61 3.91
CA SER A 146 -2.88 -6.62 4.50
C SER A 146 -3.04 -5.54 5.57
N ALA A 147 -2.10 -5.46 6.52
CA ALA A 147 -2.13 -4.45 7.57
C ALA A 147 -2.09 -3.02 6.98
N LEU A 148 -1.21 -2.78 6.02
CA LEU A 148 -1.10 -1.50 5.33
C LEU A 148 -2.39 -1.15 4.56
N SER A 149 -3.00 -2.13 3.90
CA SER A 149 -4.29 -1.94 3.19
C SER A 149 -5.42 -1.61 4.17
N LYS A 150 -5.46 -2.25 5.36
CA LYS A 150 -6.42 -1.93 6.43
C LYS A 150 -6.23 -0.50 6.95
N VAL A 151 -4.98 -0.08 7.17
CA VAL A 151 -4.65 1.29 7.60
C VAL A 151 -5.05 2.31 6.54
N LEU A 152 -4.73 2.08 5.27
CA LEU A 152 -5.09 2.99 4.18
C LEU A 152 -6.60 3.02 3.91
N ARG A 153 -7.30 1.91 4.11
CA ARG A 153 -8.76 1.88 4.06
C ARG A 153 -9.38 2.73 5.17
N ALA A 154 -8.86 2.64 6.39
CA ALA A 154 -9.40 3.38 7.54
C ALA A 154 -9.01 4.86 7.53
N TYR A 155 -7.76 5.18 7.21
CA TYR A 155 -7.16 6.50 7.40
C TYR A 155 -6.61 7.13 6.12
N GLY A 156 -6.63 6.44 4.97
CA GLY A 156 -5.98 6.93 3.74
C GLY A 156 -6.54 8.28 3.27
N LEU A 157 -7.86 8.44 3.30
CA LEU A 157 -8.50 9.72 2.98
C LEU A 157 -8.13 10.83 3.98
N GLU A 158 -8.05 10.50 5.26
CA GLU A 158 -7.64 11.45 6.30
C GLU A 158 -6.19 11.89 6.10
N LEU A 159 -5.28 10.95 5.82
CA LEU A 159 -3.87 11.23 5.55
C LEU A 159 -3.68 12.09 4.30
N VAL A 160 -4.45 11.85 3.22
CA VAL A 160 -4.46 12.71 2.03
C VAL A 160 -4.95 14.12 2.40
N SER A 161 -6.03 14.24 3.16
CA SER A 161 -6.57 15.55 3.56
C SER A 161 -5.61 16.34 4.45
N ILE A 162 -4.96 15.69 5.42
CA ILE A 162 -3.92 16.25 6.26
C ILE A 162 -2.74 16.66 5.39
N GLY A 163 -2.34 15.83 4.44
CA GLY A 163 -1.25 16.13 3.50
C GLY A 163 -1.53 17.38 2.68
N ILE A 164 -2.74 17.53 2.14
CA ILE A 164 -3.17 18.73 1.39
C ILE A 164 -3.12 19.97 2.30
N ALA A 165 -3.61 19.87 3.54
CA ALA A 165 -3.55 20.97 4.50
C ALA A 165 -2.10 21.39 4.82
N LEU A 166 -1.21 20.41 5.01
CA LEU A 166 0.21 20.65 5.28
C LEU A 166 0.93 21.31 4.08
N VAL A 167 0.56 20.95 2.84
CA VAL A 167 1.09 21.62 1.63
C VAL A 167 0.76 23.11 1.61
N GLY A 168 -0.44 23.47 2.08
CA GLY A 168 -0.86 24.86 2.19
C GLY A 168 0.03 25.66 3.14
N THR A 169 0.40 25.07 4.28
CA THR A 169 1.26 25.75 5.27
C THR A 169 2.73 25.82 4.83
N GLY A 170 3.26 27.04 4.64
CA GLY A 170 4.62 27.23 4.10
C GLY A 170 5.75 26.51 4.85
N ARG A 171 5.63 26.31 6.17
CA ARG A 171 6.63 25.60 6.99
C ARG A 171 6.55 24.07 6.88
N LEU A 172 5.37 23.51 6.63
CA LEU A 172 5.14 22.05 6.59
C LEU A 172 4.93 21.53 5.16
N ARG A 173 5.04 22.41 4.17
CA ARG A 173 4.95 22.09 2.74
C ARG A 173 5.89 20.97 2.31
N GLY A 174 7.07 20.86 2.94
CA GLY A 174 8.02 19.78 2.70
C GLY A 174 7.56 18.39 3.15
N VAL A 175 6.59 18.30 4.06
CA VAL A 175 6.05 17.05 4.60
C VAL A 175 4.69 16.69 3.96
N GLY A 176 3.88 17.71 3.63
CA GLY A 176 2.56 17.49 3.04
C GLY A 176 2.59 16.79 1.67
N GLY A 177 3.49 17.20 0.78
CA GLY A 177 3.64 16.61 -0.56
C GLY A 177 3.96 15.10 -0.53
N PRO A 178 4.98 14.67 0.25
CA PRO A 178 5.27 13.26 0.46
C PRO A 178 4.09 12.47 1.02
N LEU A 179 3.33 13.04 1.95
CA LEU A 179 2.20 12.35 2.59
C LEU A 179 1.08 12.05 1.59
N VAL A 180 0.69 13.04 0.78
CA VAL A 180 -0.32 12.86 -0.29
C VAL A 180 0.17 11.89 -1.35
N ALA A 181 1.39 12.07 -1.85
CA ALA A 181 1.92 11.24 -2.92
C ALA A 181 2.05 9.77 -2.50
N SER A 182 2.59 9.53 -1.29
CA SER A 182 2.81 8.18 -0.78
C SER A 182 1.47 7.46 -0.54
N THR A 183 0.50 8.12 0.07
CA THR A 183 -0.81 7.50 0.36
C THR A 183 -1.57 7.12 -0.91
N LEU A 184 -1.59 7.99 -1.92
CA LEU A 184 -2.23 7.70 -3.21
C LEU A 184 -1.53 6.53 -3.92
N ILE A 185 -0.19 6.57 -4.03
CA ILE A 185 0.56 5.58 -4.79
C ILE A 185 0.63 4.24 -4.07
N LEU A 186 0.73 4.21 -2.74
CA LEU A 186 0.64 2.96 -1.97
C LEU A 186 -0.75 2.34 -2.09
N SER A 187 -1.82 3.13 -2.02
CA SER A 187 -3.19 2.62 -2.21
C SER A 187 -3.38 2.02 -3.60
N ALA A 188 -2.86 2.71 -4.62
CA ALA A 188 -2.84 2.23 -6.00
C ALA A 188 -2.10 0.91 -6.14
N TYR A 189 -0.89 0.89 -5.60
CA TYR A 189 0.02 -0.23 -5.69
C TYR A 189 -0.55 -1.49 -5.01
N LEU A 190 -1.12 -1.36 -3.81
CA LEU A 190 -1.69 -2.49 -3.09
C LEU A 190 -2.88 -3.09 -3.83
N GLY A 191 -3.73 -2.27 -4.45
CA GLY A 191 -4.81 -2.79 -5.30
C GLY A 191 -4.29 -3.49 -6.56
N TYR A 192 -3.29 -2.90 -7.23
CA TYR A 192 -2.64 -3.51 -8.39
C TYR A 192 -2.00 -4.86 -8.05
N ALA A 193 -1.18 -4.88 -7.00
CA ALA A 193 -0.45 -6.08 -6.58
C ALA A 193 -1.41 -7.19 -6.15
N ALA A 194 -2.48 -6.87 -5.42
CA ALA A 194 -3.49 -7.84 -5.05
C ALA A 194 -4.17 -8.47 -6.28
N THR A 195 -4.44 -7.68 -7.31
CA THR A 195 -5.15 -8.15 -8.50
C THR A 195 -4.26 -8.97 -9.42
N TYR A 196 -3.05 -8.51 -9.70
CA TYR A 196 -2.25 -9.05 -10.81
C TYR A 196 -1.06 -9.89 -10.37
N LEU A 197 -0.62 -9.80 -9.11
CA LEU A 197 0.61 -10.46 -8.66
C LEU A 197 0.36 -11.65 -7.72
N LEU A 198 -0.86 -11.81 -7.19
CA LEU A 198 -1.15 -12.86 -6.19
C LEU A 198 -1.71 -14.15 -6.77
N ASP A 199 -2.21 -14.17 -8.00
CA ASP A 199 -2.79 -15.37 -8.61
C ASP A 199 -1.88 -16.60 -8.56
N PRO A 200 -0.55 -16.50 -8.81
CA PRO A 200 0.35 -17.64 -8.72
C PRO A 200 0.39 -18.27 -7.32
N VAL A 201 0.17 -17.51 -6.24
CA VAL A 201 0.20 -18.02 -4.87
C VAL A 201 -0.89 -19.07 -4.65
N PHE A 202 -2.06 -18.88 -5.24
CA PHE A 202 -3.20 -19.79 -5.10
C PHE A 202 -3.07 -21.05 -5.96
N SER A 203 -2.12 -21.09 -6.90
CA SER A 203 -1.85 -22.28 -7.72
C SER A 203 -0.99 -23.32 -7.01
N VAL A 204 -0.38 -22.96 -5.87
CA VAL A 204 0.53 -23.80 -5.11
C VAL A 204 -0.24 -24.58 -4.05
N GLU A 205 -0.34 -25.90 -4.20
CA GLU A 205 -1.03 -26.78 -3.24
C GLU A 205 -0.16 -28.00 -2.93
N LEU A 206 -0.15 -28.41 -1.67
CA LEU A 206 0.51 -29.63 -1.23
C LEU A 206 -0.56 -30.65 -0.83
N ASP A 207 -0.52 -31.84 -1.43
CA ASP A 207 -1.41 -32.94 -1.04
C ASP A 207 -0.88 -33.58 0.26
N PRO A 208 -1.61 -33.54 1.39
CA PRO A 208 -1.10 -33.98 2.69
C PRO A 208 -1.02 -35.50 2.86
N GLY A 209 -1.38 -36.28 1.84
CA GLY A 209 -1.37 -37.74 1.91
C GLY A 209 -0.03 -38.37 1.50
N ILE A 210 0.57 -39.16 2.40
CA ILE A 210 1.58 -40.16 2.01
C ILE A 210 0.84 -41.41 1.52
N PRO A 211 0.90 -41.79 0.23
CA PRO A 211 0.41 -43.10 -0.17
C PRO A 211 1.26 -44.18 0.50
N VAL A 212 0.67 -44.89 1.47
CA VAL A 212 1.31 -45.96 2.26
C VAL A 212 1.60 -47.20 1.39
N ILE A 213 1.06 -47.26 0.16
CA ILE A 213 1.16 -48.40 -0.75
C ILE A 213 1.71 -47.91 -2.09
N GLY A 214 3.03 -47.96 -2.25
CA GLY A 214 3.77 -47.57 -3.47
C GLY A 214 5.28 -47.43 -3.22
N PRO A 215 6.12 -47.24 -4.26
CA PRO A 215 7.53 -46.95 -4.10
C PRO A 215 7.69 -45.58 -3.40
N SER A 216 7.73 -45.61 -2.07
CA SER A 216 7.76 -44.45 -1.18
C SER A 216 8.89 -43.46 -1.50
N VAL A 217 9.99 -43.95 -2.08
CA VAL A 217 11.10 -43.11 -2.56
C VAL A 217 10.70 -42.29 -3.79
N GLU A 218 10.04 -42.88 -4.79
CA GLU A 218 9.62 -42.16 -6.01
C GLU A 218 8.52 -41.13 -5.74
N VAL A 219 7.64 -41.45 -4.79
CA VAL A 219 6.61 -40.51 -4.34
C VAL A 219 7.25 -39.34 -3.59
N VAL A 220 8.20 -39.59 -2.70
CA VAL A 220 8.89 -38.52 -1.96
C VAL A 220 9.79 -37.69 -2.88
N THR A 221 10.48 -38.29 -3.85
CA THR A 221 11.30 -37.53 -4.82
C THR A 221 10.44 -36.74 -5.81
N GLY A 222 9.30 -37.28 -6.25
CA GLY A 222 8.34 -36.56 -7.09
C GLY A 222 7.67 -35.39 -6.34
N GLN A 223 7.33 -35.58 -5.07
CA GLN A 223 6.80 -34.51 -4.22
C GLN A 223 7.90 -33.47 -3.87
N ALA A 224 9.14 -33.89 -3.63
CA ALA A 224 10.26 -32.99 -3.39
C ALA A 224 10.53 -32.07 -4.59
N ALA A 225 10.51 -32.61 -5.81
CA ALA A 225 10.64 -31.80 -7.03
C ALA A 225 9.51 -30.75 -7.16
N ARG A 226 8.26 -31.14 -6.86
CA ARG A 226 7.13 -30.19 -6.84
C ARG A 226 7.31 -29.11 -5.76
N VAL A 227 7.77 -29.48 -4.57
CA VAL A 227 8.03 -28.53 -3.48
C VAL A 227 9.12 -27.52 -3.86
N LEU A 228 10.17 -27.95 -4.55
CA LEU A 228 11.17 -27.03 -5.09
C LEU A 228 10.56 -26.04 -6.09
N ASP A 229 9.71 -26.52 -7.00
CA ASP A 229 8.98 -25.66 -7.94
C ASP A 229 8.03 -24.68 -7.22
N HIS A 230 7.36 -25.12 -6.15
CA HIS A 230 6.56 -24.25 -5.29
C HIS A 230 7.41 -23.15 -4.63
N GLY A 231 8.59 -23.50 -4.13
CA GLY A 231 9.55 -22.54 -3.57
C GLY A 231 10.02 -21.51 -4.59
N ARG A 232 10.19 -21.93 -5.85
CA ARG A 232 10.45 -21.03 -6.97
C ARG A 232 9.28 -20.07 -7.21
N VAL A 233 8.04 -20.55 -7.25
CA VAL A 233 6.85 -19.70 -7.43
C VAL A 233 6.72 -18.67 -6.31
N PHE A 234 6.90 -19.07 -5.04
CA PHE A 234 6.86 -18.12 -3.92
C PHE A 234 7.97 -17.06 -4.01
N THR A 235 9.16 -17.46 -4.44
CA THR A 235 10.28 -16.54 -4.63
C THR A 235 10.00 -15.56 -5.77
N GLU A 236 9.44 -16.03 -6.88
CA GLU A 236 9.07 -15.18 -8.01
C GLU A 236 8.02 -14.13 -7.62
N VAL A 237 6.97 -14.54 -6.89
CA VAL A 237 5.96 -13.61 -6.36
C VAL A 237 6.60 -12.61 -5.39
N LEU A 238 7.45 -13.08 -4.47
CA LEU A 238 8.12 -12.22 -3.50
C LEU A 238 9.03 -11.18 -4.17
N VAL A 239 9.78 -11.59 -5.19
CA VAL A 239 10.66 -10.71 -5.99
C VAL A 239 9.81 -9.70 -6.74
N ASN A 240 8.75 -10.12 -7.41
CA ASN A 240 7.85 -9.24 -8.13
C ASN A 240 7.25 -8.19 -7.19
N LEU A 241 6.68 -8.59 -6.06
CA LEU A 241 6.14 -7.68 -5.05
C LEU A 241 7.20 -6.69 -4.53
N SER A 242 8.41 -7.16 -4.25
CA SER A 242 9.48 -6.31 -3.72
C SER A 242 9.95 -5.29 -4.76
N PHE A 243 10.15 -5.74 -6.00
CA PHE A 243 10.60 -4.91 -7.10
C PHE A 243 9.53 -3.87 -7.47
N THR A 244 8.27 -4.27 -7.63
CA THR A 244 7.20 -3.34 -7.99
C THR A 244 6.89 -2.36 -6.86
N LEU A 245 7.04 -2.77 -5.59
CA LEU A 245 6.95 -1.83 -4.45
C LEU A 245 8.06 -0.78 -4.53
N SER A 246 9.30 -1.18 -4.85
CA SER A 246 10.39 -0.22 -5.01
C SER A 246 10.10 0.81 -6.10
N LEU A 247 9.51 0.37 -7.22
CA LEU A 247 9.09 1.24 -8.31
C LEU A 247 7.94 2.17 -7.87
N ALA A 248 6.97 1.67 -7.10
CA ALA A 248 5.91 2.48 -6.52
C ALA A 248 6.49 3.56 -5.56
N LEU A 249 7.48 3.22 -4.74
CA LEU A 249 8.14 4.19 -3.86
C LEU A 249 8.93 5.25 -4.64
N VAL A 250 9.57 4.88 -5.76
CA VAL A 250 10.23 5.84 -6.67
C VAL A 250 9.19 6.78 -7.30
N LEU A 251 8.05 6.25 -7.75
CA LEU A 251 6.95 7.07 -8.26
C LEU A 251 6.40 8.00 -7.16
N ALA A 252 6.30 7.54 -5.92
CA ALA A 252 5.87 8.36 -4.78
C ALA A 252 6.84 9.50 -4.50
N ALA A 253 8.14 9.23 -4.54
CA ALA A 253 9.17 10.25 -4.42
C ALA A 253 9.11 11.26 -5.58
N GLY A 254 8.95 10.79 -6.82
CA GLY A 254 8.82 11.63 -8.01
C GLY A 254 7.58 12.53 -7.97
N LEU A 255 6.42 11.97 -7.61
CA LEU A 255 5.17 12.72 -7.47
C LEU A 255 5.25 13.74 -6.33
N SER A 256 5.86 13.36 -5.20
CA SER A 256 6.14 14.27 -4.10
C SER A 256 7.01 15.45 -4.53
N ALA A 257 8.09 15.17 -5.28
CA ALA A 257 8.96 16.21 -5.82
C ALA A 257 8.23 17.11 -6.83
N ALA A 258 7.33 16.55 -7.66
CA ALA A 258 6.50 17.32 -8.58
C ALA A 258 5.52 18.24 -7.84
N ILE A 259 4.86 17.75 -6.79
CA ILE A 259 3.98 18.56 -5.92
C ILE A 259 4.80 19.68 -5.25
N GLY A 260 5.98 19.38 -4.72
CA GLY A 260 6.88 20.37 -4.13
C GLY A 260 7.44 21.38 -5.14
N GLY A 261 7.74 20.95 -6.36
CA GLY A 261 8.23 21.78 -7.45
C GLY A 261 7.16 22.72 -8.00
N LEU A 262 5.93 22.23 -8.15
CA LEU A 262 4.75 23.05 -8.46
C LEU A 262 4.54 24.11 -7.37
N ALA A 263 4.74 23.74 -6.11
CA ALA A 263 4.66 24.63 -4.96
C ALA A 263 5.78 25.68 -4.85
N ARG A 264 6.88 25.53 -5.60
CA ARG A 264 7.95 26.53 -5.73
C ARG A 264 7.76 27.40 -6.97
N ALA A 265 7.29 26.82 -8.07
CA ALA A 265 7.13 27.52 -9.35
C ALA A 265 6.00 28.55 -9.32
N LEU A 266 4.90 28.24 -8.63
CA LEU A 266 3.78 29.17 -8.46
C LEU A 266 4.10 30.26 -7.41
N SER A 267 4.89 29.98 -6.38
CA SER A 267 5.26 30.96 -5.33
C SER A 267 6.34 31.92 -5.81
N ALA A 268 7.06 31.55 -6.87
CA ALA A 268 7.99 32.44 -7.56
C ALA A 268 7.26 33.39 -8.55
N ARG A 269 5.96 33.18 -8.80
CA ARG A 269 5.15 33.94 -9.77
C ARG A 269 4.06 34.81 -9.13
N VAL A 270 3.82 34.65 -7.83
CA VAL A 270 2.97 35.52 -7.00
C VAL A 270 3.88 36.48 -6.23
#